data_AF-A0A1W9TMW5-F1
#
_entry.id   AF-A0A1W9TMW5-F1
#
_cell.length_a   1.000
_cell.length_b   1.000
_cell.length_c   1.000
_cell.angle_alpha   90.00
_cell.angle_beta   90.00
_cell.angle_gamma   90.00
#
_symmetry.space_group_name_H-M   'P 1'
#
loop_
_entity.id
_entity.type
_entity.pdbx_description
1 polymer ?
#
loop_
_entity_poly.entity_id
_entity_poly.type
_entity_poly.pdbx_seq_one_letter_code
_entity_poly.pdbx_strand_id
1 'polypeptide(L)'
;MDSTIAAFLAKEALGPEKVRKLKMSGVREVAKDYLVATGANQSDSWGKTCIKVMNNLYSPIIGLTKDELRTIVKKYNLNIRRVGENAHREGCKLKHLLKLLINMDYHGRAVSFANEIIHDVLDRYGYKREIANVKIIGPLSKNIALINIKPYPPKEIYDEIVEILVSEKSIDEVHIVDRPLELTISANPGIFGNEESKYWIEKGRLQPEFAAPIKIIWKKSKNERLATFHVVDFKFEE
;
A
#
# COMPACT_ATOMS: atom_id res chain seq x y z
N MET A 1 -13.94 6.79 -4.02
CA MET A 1 -13.97 6.35 -2.62
C MET A 1 -13.04 5.15 -2.57
N ASP A 2 -11.86 5.35 -1.99
CA ASP A 2 -10.86 4.29 -1.87
C ASP A 2 -11.50 3.14 -1.06
N SER A 3 -11.15 1.90 -1.42
CA SER A 3 -11.44 0.69 -0.64
C SER A 3 -11.18 0.87 0.86
N THR A 4 -10.25 1.78 1.22
CA THR A 4 -9.89 2.23 2.55
C THR A 4 -11.01 2.99 3.30
N ILE A 5 -11.76 3.90 2.64
CA ILE A 5 -12.86 4.65 3.28
C ILE A 5 -14.09 3.74 3.45
N ALA A 6 -14.37 2.90 2.46
CA ALA A 6 -15.39 1.87 2.58
C ALA A 6 -15.06 0.86 3.70
N ALA A 7 -13.78 0.53 3.88
CA ALA A 7 -13.31 -0.30 4.99
C ALA A 7 -13.42 0.39 6.34
N PHE A 8 -13.15 1.69 6.43
CA PHE A 8 -13.27 2.44 7.68
C PHE A 8 -14.73 2.54 8.15
N LEU A 9 -15.65 2.90 7.24
CA LEU A 9 -17.08 2.95 7.54
C LEU A 9 -17.68 1.55 7.83
N ALA A 10 -17.20 0.52 7.13
CA ALA A 10 -17.59 -0.86 7.43
C ALA A 10 -17.04 -1.37 8.79
N LYS A 11 -15.84 -0.92 9.20
CA LYS A 11 -15.21 -1.28 10.48
C LYS A 11 -15.97 -0.70 11.67
N GLU A 12 -16.44 0.54 11.58
CA GLU A 12 -17.30 1.14 12.63
C GLU A 12 -18.68 0.48 12.71
N ALA A 13 -19.24 0.02 11.58
CA ALA A 13 -20.57 -0.57 11.55
C ALA A 13 -20.63 -2.08 11.88
N LEU A 14 -19.56 -2.85 11.67
CA LEU A 14 -19.63 -4.33 11.63
C LEU A 14 -18.68 -5.05 12.61
N GLY A 15 -17.82 -4.32 13.32
CA GLY A 15 -16.79 -4.89 14.17
C GLY A 15 -15.57 -5.44 13.39
N PRO A 16 -14.43 -5.64 14.07
CA PRO A 16 -13.13 -5.89 13.44
C PRO A 16 -13.04 -7.21 12.66
N GLU A 17 -13.88 -8.20 12.95
CA GLU A 17 -13.76 -9.55 12.35
C GLU A 17 -14.29 -9.67 10.91
N LYS A 18 -15.12 -8.73 10.44
CA LYS A 18 -15.80 -8.83 9.13
C LYS A 18 -15.10 -8.12 7.97
N VAL A 19 -13.96 -7.47 8.21
CA VAL A 19 -13.20 -6.68 7.20
C VAL A 19 -12.37 -7.58 6.23
N ARG A 20 -12.66 -8.89 6.16
CA ARG A 20 -11.81 -9.88 5.48
C ARG A 20 -11.91 -9.93 3.93
N LYS A 21 -12.85 -9.23 3.29
CA LYS A 21 -13.03 -9.26 1.81
C LYS A 21 -13.52 -7.94 1.20
N LEU A 22 -12.87 -6.81 1.44
CA LEU A 22 -13.30 -5.55 0.81
C LEU A 22 -12.70 -5.34 -0.59
N LYS A 23 -13.18 -6.17 -1.53
CA LYS A 23 -13.39 -5.74 -2.92
C LYS A 23 -14.84 -5.26 -3.06
N MET A 24 -15.23 -4.69 -4.20
CA MET A 24 -16.60 -4.21 -4.42
C MET A 24 -17.68 -5.25 -4.12
N SER A 25 -17.38 -6.54 -4.30
CA SER A 25 -18.28 -7.64 -3.93
C SER A 25 -18.57 -7.72 -2.43
N GLY A 26 -17.56 -7.51 -1.56
CA GLY A 26 -17.77 -7.51 -0.11
C GLY A 26 -18.51 -6.28 0.38
N VAL A 27 -18.27 -5.11 -0.24
CA VAL A 27 -19.07 -3.89 0.05
C VAL A 27 -20.54 -4.13 -0.29
N ARG A 28 -20.83 -4.79 -1.41
CA ARG A 28 -22.20 -5.14 -1.80
C ARG A 28 -22.84 -6.16 -0.85
N GLU A 29 -22.09 -7.17 -0.43
CA GLU A 29 -22.58 -8.17 0.52
C GLU A 29 -23.01 -7.52 1.84
N VAL A 30 -22.25 -6.52 2.31
CA VAL A 30 -22.60 -5.72 3.48
C VAL A 30 -23.81 -4.83 3.22
N ALA A 31 -23.84 -4.15 2.07
CA ALA A 31 -24.89 -3.19 1.74
C ALA A 31 -26.23 -3.86 1.40
N LYS A 32 -26.25 -5.16 1.03
CA LYS A 32 -27.46 -5.88 0.64
C LYS A 32 -28.27 -5.08 -0.41
N ASP A 33 -29.48 -4.65 -0.05
CA ASP A 33 -30.41 -3.91 -0.92
C ASP A 33 -30.19 -2.39 -0.91
N TYR A 34 -29.28 -1.89 -0.07
CA TYR A 34 -28.96 -0.47 -0.01
C TYR A 34 -28.08 -0.02 -1.17
N LEU A 35 -28.29 1.22 -1.60
CA LEU A 35 -27.46 1.87 -2.61
C LEU A 35 -26.10 2.25 -2.01
N VAL A 36 -25.02 1.84 -2.66
CA VAL A 36 -23.65 2.17 -2.25
C VAL A 36 -23.13 3.32 -3.08
N ALA A 37 -22.90 4.47 -2.43
CA ALA A 37 -22.21 5.58 -3.07
C ALA A 37 -20.72 5.27 -3.26
N THR A 38 -20.23 5.49 -4.48
CA THR A 38 -18.84 5.29 -4.87
C THR A 38 -18.27 6.61 -5.42
N GLY A 39 -16.97 6.64 -5.72
CA GLY A 39 -16.33 7.81 -6.32
C GLY A 39 -15.80 7.55 -7.73
N ALA A 40 -16.46 6.71 -8.51
CA ALA A 40 -16.03 6.42 -9.88
C ALA A 40 -16.22 7.65 -10.78
N ASN A 41 -15.18 8.06 -11.50
CA ASN A 41 -15.20 9.22 -12.40
C ASN A 41 -14.61 8.85 -13.78
N GLN A 42 -14.43 9.80 -14.70
CA GLN A 42 -13.92 9.47 -16.05
C GLN A 42 -12.50 8.84 -16.09
N SER A 43 -11.75 8.86 -14.99
CA SER A 43 -10.46 8.17 -14.91
C SER A 43 -10.58 6.66 -14.66
N ASP A 44 -11.75 6.19 -14.21
CA ASP A 44 -12.06 4.78 -14.01
C ASP A 44 -12.76 4.18 -15.24
N SER A 45 -12.54 2.87 -15.49
CA SER A 45 -13.18 2.17 -16.61
C SER A 45 -14.71 2.24 -16.56
N TRP A 46 -15.32 2.15 -15.37
CA TRP A 46 -16.76 2.32 -15.21
C TRP A 46 -17.20 3.78 -15.38
N GLY A 47 -16.43 4.76 -14.87
CA GLY A 47 -16.84 6.15 -14.97
C GLY A 47 -16.79 6.74 -16.38
N LYS A 48 -16.08 6.10 -17.31
CA LYS A 48 -16.16 6.38 -18.76
C LYS A 48 -17.50 6.00 -19.39
N THR A 49 -18.26 5.08 -18.80
CA THR A 49 -19.55 4.65 -19.36
C THR A 49 -20.68 5.64 -19.06
N CYS A 50 -20.47 6.58 -18.13
CA CYS A 50 -21.47 7.54 -17.65
C CYS A 50 -22.76 6.91 -17.07
N ILE A 51 -22.75 5.60 -16.80
CA ILE A 51 -23.85 4.89 -16.16
C ILE A 51 -23.84 5.23 -14.66
N LYS A 52 -24.78 6.09 -14.22
CA LYS A 52 -24.82 6.57 -12.83
C LYS A 52 -25.04 5.48 -11.80
N VAL A 53 -25.86 4.49 -12.13
CA VAL A 53 -26.22 3.39 -11.23
C VAL A 53 -25.99 2.07 -11.94
N MET A 54 -25.20 1.18 -11.34
CA MET A 54 -24.97 -0.18 -11.87
C MET A 54 -24.90 -1.17 -10.72
N ASN A 55 -25.87 -2.10 -10.67
CA ASN A 55 -25.94 -3.18 -9.70
C ASN A 55 -25.72 -2.64 -8.28
N ASN A 56 -26.71 -1.92 -7.73
CA ASN A 56 -26.72 -1.24 -6.41
C ASN A 56 -25.56 -0.28 -6.08
N LEU A 57 -24.65 -0.01 -7.03
CA LEU A 57 -23.63 1.02 -6.89
C LEU A 57 -24.08 2.28 -7.59
N TYR A 58 -23.88 3.43 -6.94
CA TYR A 58 -24.12 4.75 -7.49
C TYR A 58 -22.84 5.57 -7.45
N SER A 59 -22.54 6.33 -8.50
CA SER A 59 -21.49 7.35 -8.45
C SER A 59 -22.08 8.73 -8.77
N PRO A 60 -22.11 9.67 -7.80
CA PRO A 60 -22.59 11.03 -8.03
C PRO A 60 -21.65 11.85 -8.92
N ILE A 61 -20.39 11.41 -9.04
CA ILE A 61 -19.33 12.09 -9.80
C ILE A 61 -18.97 11.37 -11.12
N ILE A 62 -19.83 10.44 -11.54
CA ILE A 62 -19.70 9.76 -12.82
C ILE A 62 -19.71 10.76 -13.98
N GLY A 63 -18.90 10.53 -15.00
CA GLY A 63 -18.79 11.45 -16.12
C GLY A 63 -18.08 12.76 -15.82
N LEU A 64 -17.59 13.01 -14.59
CA LEU A 64 -16.71 14.15 -14.30
C LEU A 64 -15.24 13.79 -14.48
N THR A 65 -14.46 14.76 -14.97
CA THR A 65 -13.00 14.70 -15.04
C THR A 65 -12.34 15.11 -13.71
N LYS A 66 -11.04 14.84 -13.56
CA LYS A 66 -10.30 15.27 -12.34
C LYS A 66 -10.22 16.79 -12.21
N ASP A 67 -10.20 17.54 -13.31
CA ASP A 67 -10.11 19.00 -13.27
C ASP A 67 -11.45 19.66 -12.89
N GLU A 68 -12.56 19.12 -13.37
CA GLU A 68 -13.90 19.54 -12.91
C GLU A 68 -14.07 19.26 -11.42
N LEU A 69 -13.63 18.10 -10.94
CA LEU A 69 -13.67 17.77 -9.52
C LEU A 69 -12.83 18.73 -8.67
N ARG A 70 -11.61 19.07 -9.11
CA ARG A 70 -10.77 20.07 -8.44
C ARG A 70 -11.46 21.43 -8.38
N THR A 71 -12.16 21.82 -9.44
CA THR A 71 -12.93 23.07 -9.50
C THR A 71 -14.07 23.06 -8.50
N ILE A 72 -14.81 21.95 -8.39
CA ILE A 72 -15.89 21.77 -7.39
C ILE A 72 -15.31 21.89 -5.98
N VAL A 73 -14.23 21.17 -5.68
CA VAL A 73 -13.57 21.19 -4.36
C VAL A 73 -13.15 22.61 -3.99
N LYS A 74 -12.54 23.35 -4.92
CA LYS A 74 -12.13 24.74 -4.72
C LYS A 74 -13.34 25.66 -4.52
N LYS A 75 -14.40 25.51 -5.33
CA LYS A 75 -15.61 26.35 -5.27
C LYS A 75 -16.34 26.21 -3.93
N TYR A 76 -16.42 25.00 -3.39
CA TYR A 76 -17.11 24.73 -2.13
C TYR A 76 -16.18 24.74 -0.91
N ASN A 77 -14.91 25.12 -1.08
CA ASN A 77 -13.89 25.13 -0.04
C ASN A 77 -13.85 23.82 0.77
N LEU A 78 -13.95 22.68 0.07
CA LEU A 78 -13.97 21.36 0.70
C LEU A 78 -12.55 20.98 1.16
N ASN A 79 -12.39 20.71 2.45
CA ASN A 79 -11.15 20.15 2.97
C ASN A 79 -11.11 18.64 2.74
N ILE A 80 -10.40 18.20 1.70
CA ILE A 80 -10.18 16.77 1.45
C ILE A 80 -8.99 16.30 2.28
N ARG A 81 -9.28 15.54 3.35
CA ARG A 81 -8.26 14.79 4.07
C ARG A 81 -7.68 13.73 3.12
N ARG A 82 -6.42 13.87 2.73
CA ARG A 82 -5.71 12.81 1.99
C ARG A 82 -5.52 11.62 2.91
N VAL A 83 -5.75 10.43 2.38
CA VAL A 83 -5.58 9.17 3.09
C VAL A 83 -4.69 8.32 2.18
N GLY A 84 -3.38 8.59 2.20
CA GLY A 84 -2.45 7.73 1.48
C GLY A 84 -1.01 8.22 1.41
N GLU A 85 -0.18 7.31 0.91
CA GLU A 85 1.25 7.22 1.25
C GLU A 85 2.19 7.91 0.25
N ASN A 86 1.66 8.36 -0.89
CA ASN A 86 2.41 8.99 -1.98
C ASN A 86 1.63 10.18 -2.54
N ALA A 87 2.35 11.25 -2.91
CA ALA A 87 1.78 12.47 -3.51
C ALA A 87 0.95 12.23 -4.79
N HIS A 88 1.20 11.12 -5.50
CA HIS A 88 0.61 10.81 -6.80
C HIS A 88 -0.35 9.61 -6.80
N ARG A 89 -0.29 8.70 -5.81
CA ARG A 89 -1.08 7.46 -5.80
C ARG A 89 -1.37 6.93 -4.40
N GLU A 90 -2.60 7.08 -3.95
CA GLU A 90 -3.14 6.35 -2.79
C GLU A 90 -3.43 4.89 -3.19
N GLY A 91 -3.16 3.92 -2.30
CA GLY A 91 -3.42 2.51 -2.56
C GLY A 91 -3.40 1.68 -1.28
N CYS A 92 -3.81 0.41 -1.37
CA CYS A 92 -3.92 -0.48 -0.22
C CYS A 92 -2.57 -0.71 0.50
N LYS A 93 -2.52 -0.53 1.82
CA LYS A 93 -1.36 -0.78 2.70
C LYS A 93 -0.70 -2.15 2.49
N LEU A 94 -1.50 -3.18 2.15
CA LEU A 94 -0.98 -4.52 1.89
C LEU A 94 -0.03 -4.59 0.68
N LYS A 95 -0.01 -3.59 -0.22
CA LYS A 95 0.96 -3.57 -1.32
C LYS A 95 2.42 -3.47 -0.84
N HIS A 96 2.62 -2.99 0.39
CA HIS A 96 3.92 -2.88 1.04
C HIS A 96 4.39 -4.17 1.71
N LEU A 97 3.52 -5.18 1.80
CA LEU A 97 3.89 -6.52 2.21
C LEU A 97 4.47 -7.25 0.99
N LEU A 98 5.79 -7.38 0.93
CA LEU A 98 6.48 -8.02 -0.20
C LEU A 98 6.75 -9.51 0.08
N LYS A 99 5.85 -10.14 0.83
CA LYS A 99 5.88 -11.56 1.22
C LYS A 99 4.45 -12.10 1.31
N LEU A 100 4.33 -13.42 1.47
CA LEU A 100 3.01 -14.04 1.63
C LEU A 100 2.36 -13.62 2.96
N LEU A 101 1.10 -13.20 2.89
CA LEU A 101 0.27 -12.94 4.06
C LEU A 101 -0.28 -14.25 4.62
N ILE A 102 0.55 -14.97 5.39
CA ILE A 102 0.15 -16.23 6.02
C ILE A 102 -0.49 -16.06 7.41
N ASN A 103 -0.23 -14.94 8.09
CA ASN A 103 -0.75 -14.63 9.41
C ASN A 103 -1.14 -13.15 9.47
N MET A 104 -2.41 -12.87 9.72
CA MET A 104 -2.95 -11.50 9.77
C MET A 104 -2.47 -10.72 10.99
N ASP A 105 -2.40 -11.37 12.15
CA ASP A 105 -2.06 -10.73 13.42
C ASP A 105 -0.56 -10.45 13.54
N TYR A 106 0.23 -11.06 12.64
CA TYR A 106 1.67 -10.86 12.56
C TYR A 106 2.08 -10.09 11.30
N HIS A 107 2.00 -10.68 10.10
CA HIS A 107 2.41 -9.99 8.86
C HIS A 107 1.47 -8.85 8.49
N GLY A 108 0.16 -9.06 8.66
CA GLY A 108 -0.85 -8.04 8.38
C GLY A 108 -0.75 -6.87 9.36
N ARG A 109 -0.53 -7.16 10.65
CA ARG A 109 -0.28 -6.18 11.69
C ARG A 109 0.97 -5.36 11.37
N ALA A 110 2.11 -6.00 11.09
CA ALA A 110 3.37 -5.32 10.80
C ALA A 110 3.23 -4.31 9.66
N VAL A 111 2.65 -4.71 8.53
CA VAL A 111 2.52 -3.83 7.37
C VAL A 111 1.51 -2.70 7.61
N SER A 112 0.39 -2.98 8.27
CA SER A 112 -0.62 -1.96 8.56
C SER A 112 -0.12 -0.94 9.56
N PHE A 113 0.49 -1.41 10.66
CA PHE A 113 1.00 -0.57 11.73
C PHE A 113 2.14 0.31 11.24
N ALA A 114 3.14 -0.28 10.57
CA ALA A 114 4.32 0.46 10.18
C ALA A 114 4.03 1.60 9.19
N ASN A 115 3.11 1.37 8.25
CA ASN A 115 2.68 2.39 7.29
C ASN A 115 1.72 3.41 7.91
N GLU A 116 1.06 3.13 9.04
CA GLU A 116 0.31 4.15 9.80
C GLU A 116 1.27 5.06 10.57
N ILE A 117 2.17 4.47 11.35
CA ILE A 117 3.11 5.21 12.21
C ILE A 117 3.97 6.18 11.41
N ILE A 118 4.51 5.76 10.26
CA ILE A 118 5.36 6.63 9.46
C ILE A 118 4.62 7.91 9.02
N HIS A 119 3.32 7.81 8.70
CA HIS A 119 2.54 8.97 8.31
C HIS A 119 2.17 9.84 9.49
N ASP A 120 1.76 9.23 10.61
CA ASP A 120 1.42 9.97 11.82
C ASP A 120 2.61 10.80 12.31
N VAL A 121 3.81 10.22 12.36
CA VAL A 121 5.04 10.95 12.73
C VAL A 121 5.31 12.07 11.72
N LEU A 122 5.38 11.77 10.41
CA LEU A 122 5.69 12.78 9.40
C LEU A 122 4.67 13.93 9.39
N ASP A 123 3.39 13.65 9.63
CA ASP A 123 2.34 14.66 9.70
C ASP A 123 2.46 15.52 10.97
N ARG A 124 2.83 14.95 12.12
CA ARG A 124 3.12 15.72 13.35
C ARG A 124 4.24 16.73 13.14
N TYR A 125 5.30 16.34 12.43
CA TYR A 125 6.41 17.23 12.09
C TYR A 125 6.12 18.15 10.88
N GLY A 126 4.95 18.03 10.25
CA GLY A 126 4.63 18.79 9.03
C GLY A 126 5.59 18.50 7.86
N TYR A 127 6.23 17.33 7.85
CA TYR A 127 7.28 16.99 6.89
C TYR A 127 6.68 16.64 5.53
N LYS A 128 7.19 17.32 4.49
CA LYS A 128 6.78 17.08 3.10
C LYS A 128 7.57 15.90 2.52
N ARG A 129 6.85 14.98 1.89
CA ARG A 129 7.40 13.72 1.37
C ARG A 129 6.87 13.39 -0.02
N GLU A 130 7.76 12.86 -0.84
CA GLU A 130 7.46 12.25 -2.14
C GLU A 130 7.16 10.76 -1.97
N ILE A 131 7.99 10.08 -1.17
CA ILE A 131 7.85 8.68 -0.78
C ILE A 131 7.84 8.64 0.75
N ALA A 132 6.86 7.97 1.34
CA ALA A 132 6.89 7.54 2.74
C ALA A 132 6.15 6.23 2.86
N ASN A 133 6.89 5.13 3.00
CA ASN A 133 6.30 3.83 3.24
C ASN A 133 7.28 2.88 3.93
N VAL A 134 6.77 1.79 4.49
CA VAL A 134 7.57 0.73 5.10
C VAL A 134 7.31 -0.58 4.38
N LYS A 135 8.33 -1.14 3.73
CA LYS A 135 8.24 -2.48 3.11
C LYS A 135 8.45 -3.54 4.18
N ILE A 136 7.52 -4.48 4.28
CA ILE A 136 7.69 -5.66 5.14
C ILE A 136 8.17 -6.82 4.27
N ILE A 137 9.39 -7.26 4.54
CA ILE A 137 10.11 -8.35 3.85
C ILE A 137 10.53 -9.44 4.84
N GLY A 138 11.33 -10.40 4.39
CA GLY A 138 11.92 -11.43 5.25
C GLY A 138 11.22 -12.79 5.13
N PRO A 139 11.80 -13.87 5.68
CA PRO A 139 11.19 -15.20 5.66
C PRO A 139 9.82 -15.21 6.36
N LEU A 140 9.00 -16.25 6.15
CA LEU A 140 7.66 -16.30 6.77
C LEU A 140 7.68 -16.32 8.31
N SER A 141 8.81 -16.66 8.92
CA SER A 141 9.02 -16.60 10.37
C SER A 141 9.46 -15.24 10.91
N LYS A 142 9.70 -14.24 10.03
CA LYS A 142 10.32 -12.97 10.44
C LYS A 142 9.87 -11.78 9.59
N ASN A 143 9.48 -10.68 10.21
CA ASN A 143 9.17 -9.42 9.57
C ASN A 143 10.35 -8.44 9.70
N ILE A 144 10.92 -8.09 8.56
CA ILE A 144 11.95 -7.05 8.45
C ILE A 144 11.29 -5.83 7.82
N ALA A 145 11.31 -4.71 8.55
CA ALA A 145 10.75 -3.44 8.13
C ALA A 145 11.83 -2.56 7.47
N LEU A 146 11.65 -2.24 6.19
CA LEU A 146 12.50 -1.31 5.45
C LEU A 146 11.79 0.04 5.32
N ILE A 147 12.27 1.04 6.06
CA ILE A 147 11.70 2.39 6.08
C ILE A 147 12.18 3.16 4.84
N ASN A 148 11.25 3.59 3.99
CA ASN A 148 11.52 4.32 2.76
C ASN A 148 10.92 5.72 2.86
N ILE A 149 11.75 6.74 3.07
CA ILE A 149 11.32 8.15 3.07
C ILE A 149 12.18 8.96 2.10
N LYS A 150 11.53 9.71 1.22
CA LYS A 150 12.17 10.63 0.29
C LYS A 150 11.40 11.96 0.25
N PRO A 151 12.06 13.13 0.37
CA PRO A 151 13.47 13.31 0.72
C PRO A 151 13.80 12.80 2.14
N TYR A 152 15.08 12.52 2.39
CA TYR A 152 15.56 11.96 3.66
C TYR A 152 15.31 12.93 4.83
N PRO A 153 14.47 12.57 5.84
CA PRO A 153 14.15 13.47 6.94
C PRO A 153 15.29 13.64 7.94
N PRO A 154 15.23 14.69 8.80
CA PRO A 154 16.13 14.86 9.93
C PRO A 154 16.17 13.64 10.84
N LYS A 155 17.31 13.43 11.50
CA LYS A 155 17.58 12.28 12.37
C LYS A 155 16.51 12.10 13.47
N GLU A 156 16.05 13.20 14.06
CA GLU A 156 15.00 13.21 15.09
C GLU A 156 13.71 12.48 14.63
N ILE A 157 13.29 12.72 13.39
CA ILE A 157 12.09 12.10 12.82
C ILE A 157 12.33 10.59 12.61
N TYR A 158 13.51 10.21 12.11
CA TYR A 158 13.85 8.81 11.90
C TYR A 158 13.97 8.03 13.21
N ASP A 159 14.65 8.59 14.20
CA ASP A 159 14.84 7.96 15.50
C ASP A 159 13.50 7.65 16.14
N GLU A 160 12.54 8.59 16.10
CA GLU A 160 11.19 8.40 16.62
C GLU A 160 10.44 7.28 15.87
N ILE A 161 10.51 7.25 14.54
CA ILE A 161 9.89 6.17 13.75
C ILE A 161 10.52 4.82 14.12
N VAL A 162 11.85 4.74 14.16
CA VAL A 162 12.58 3.50 14.47
C VAL A 162 12.23 3.01 15.87
N GLU A 163 12.22 3.89 16.87
CA GLU A 163 11.86 3.55 18.25
C GLU A 163 10.47 2.92 18.33
N ILE A 164 9.47 3.53 17.70
CA ILE A 164 8.10 3.01 17.68
C ILE A 164 8.05 1.65 16.97
N LEU A 165 8.70 1.50 15.81
CA LEU A 165 8.65 0.25 15.05
C LEU A 165 9.39 -0.90 15.73
N VAL A 166 10.51 -0.63 16.42
CA VAL A 166 11.25 -1.64 17.19
C VAL A 166 10.42 -2.12 18.40
N SER A 167 9.55 -1.28 18.95
CA SER A 167 8.68 -1.66 20.07
C SER A 167 7.49 -2.54 19.66
N GLU A 168 7.16 -2.62 18.37
CA GLU A 168 6.01 -3.38 17.87
C GLU A 168 6.35 -4.87 17.73
N LYS A 169 5.64 -5.70 18.49
CA LYS A 169 5.88 -7.16 18.59
C LYS A 169 5.81 -7.90 17.25
N SER A 170 5.09 -7.36 16.27
CA SER A 170 4.98 -7.97 14.94
C SER A 170 6.15 -7.66 14.00
N ILE A 171 7.15 -6.87 14.42
CA ILE A 171 8.32 -6.50 13.64
C ILE A 171 9.58 -6.99 14.38
N ASP A 172 10.45 -7.72 13.68
CA ASP A 172 11.66 -8.30 14.30
C ASP A 172 12.92 -7.49 14.00
N GLU A 173 12.93 -6.77 12.87
CA GLU A 173 14.03 -5.91 12.47
C GLU A 173 13.52 -4.65 11.79
N VAL A 174 14.25 -3.55 11.98
CA VAL A 174 13.95 -2.25 11.38
C VAL A 174 15.23 -1.69 10.77
N HIS A 175 15.15 -1.30 9.51
CA HIS A 175 16.27 -0.70 8.77
C HIS A 175 15.81 0.50 7.97
N ILE A 176 16.65 1.53 7.92
CA ILE A 176 16.41 2.72 7.11
C ILE A 176 16.99 2.51 5.72
N VAL A 177 16.21 2.80 4.68
CA VAL A 177 16.69 2.78 3.29
C VAL A 177 17.27 4.14 2.93
N ASP A 178 18.55 4.33 3.26
CA ASP A 178 19.32 5.56 3.02
C ASP A 178 20.39 5.43 1.93
N ARG A 179 20.67 4.19 1.51
CA ARG A 179 21.69 3.84 0.51
C ARG A 179 21.21 2.70 -0.39
N PRO A 180 21.88 2.46 -1.53
CA PRO A 180 21.52 1.36 -2.42
C PRO A 180 21.49 0.02 -1.69
N LEU A 181 20.57 -0.85 -2.10
CA LEU A 181 20.44 -2.17 -1.52
C LEU A 181 20.14 -3.22 -2.58
N GLU A 182 20.49 -4.46 -2.27
CA GLU A 182 20.18 -5.62 -3.06
C GLU A 182 19.13 -6.47 -2.33
N LEU A 183 18.03 -6.76 -3.01
CA LEU A 183 16.92 -7.58 -2.51
C LEU A 183 17.06 -9.01 -3.02
N THR A 184 16.97 -9.98 -2.11
CA THR A 184 16.83 -11.39 -2.50
C THR A 184 15.36 -11.72 -2.69
N ILE A 185 14.98 -12.07 -3.92
CA ILE A 185 13.60 -12.40 -4.29
C ILE A 185 13.48 -13.87 -4.66
N SER A 186 12.62 -14.59 -3.94
CA SER A 186 12.11 -15.88 -4.36
C SER A 186 10.92 -15.67 -5.30
N ALA A 187 11.00 -16.18 -6.52
CA ALA A 187 9.96 -16.01 -7.53
C ALA A 187 9.43 -17.36 -8.03
N ASN A 188 8.15 -17.41 -8.41
CA ASN A 188 7.58 -18.60 -9.02
C ASN A 188 8.30 -18.95 -10.34
N PRO A 189 8.15 -20.19 -10.86
CA PRO A 189 8.84 -20.61 -12.08
C PRO A 189 8.53 -19.73 -13.31
N GLY A 190 7.29 -19.23 -13.43
CA GLY A 190 6.87 -18.39 -14.54
C GLY A 190 7.61 -17.04 -14.60
N ILE A 191 7.74 -16.36 -13.46
CA ILE A 191 8.50 -15.10 -13.34
C ILE A 191 9.99 -15.40 -13.43
N PHE A 192 10.48 -16.45 -12.77
CA PHE A 192 11.90 -16.77 -12.76
C PHE A 192 12.45 -17.12 -14.15
N GLY A 193 11.64 -17.73 -15.03
CA GLY A 193 12.00 -18.05 -16.40
C GLY A 193 11.75 -16.94 -17.43
N ASN A 194 11.21 -15.80 -17.02
CA ASN A 194 10.81 -14.72 -17.94
C ASN A 194 11.50 -13.39 -17.58
N GLU A 195 12.45 -12.98 -18.42
CA GLU A 195 13.25 -11.77 -18.19
C GLU A 195 12.42 -10.48 -18.24
N GLU A 196 11.39 -10.41 -19.10
CA GLU A 196 10.49 -9.26 -19.16
C GLU A 196 9.71 -9.09 -17.83
N SER A 197 9.25 -10.20 -17.24
CA SER A 197 8.58 -10.19 -15.95
C SER A 197 9.51 -9.72 -14.84
N LYS A 198 10.77 -10.18 -14.83
CA LYS A 198 11.78 -9.69 -13.89
C LYS A 198 12.02 -8.20 -14.04
N TYR A 199 12.18 -7.73 -15.28
CA TYR A 199 12.38 -6.31 -15.59
C TYR A 199 11.23 -5.44 -15.06
N TRP A 200 9.98 -5.80 -15.34
CA TRP A 200 8.83 -5.01 -14.87
C TRP A 200 8.63 -5.08 -13.35
N ILE A 201 8.97 -6.20 -12.71
CA ILE A 201 8.96 -6.27 -11.24
C ILE A 201 10.01 -5.35 -10.65
N GLU A 202 11.24 -5.38 -11.19
CA GLU A 202 12.33 -4.54 -10.71
C GLU A 202 12.08 -3.06 -10.98
N LYS A 203 12.00 -2.68 -12.26
CA LYS A 203 11.97 -1.28 -12.70
C LYS A 203 10.58 -0.66 -12.63
N GLY A 204 9.53 -1.46 -12.86
CA GLY A 204 8.16 -0.97 -12.90
C GLY A 204 7.45 -0.99 -11.55
N ARG A 205 7.60 -2.06 -10.76
CA ARG A 205 6.87 -2.25 -9.50
C ARG A 205 7.68 -1.83 -8.28
N LEU A 206 8.90 -2.34 -8.12
CA LEU A 206 9.65 -2.19 -6.89
C LEU A 206 10.41 -0.86 -6.85
N GLN A 207 11.27 -0.58 -7.83
CA GLN A 207 12.15 0.60 -7.82
C GLN A 207 11.41 1.93 -7.58
N PRO A 208 10.21 2.20 -8.16
CA PRO A 208 9.49 3.44 -7.91
C PRO A 208 8.98 3.61 -6.47
N GLU A 209 8.94 2.54 -5.68
CA GLU A 209 8.45 2.55 -4.30
C GLU A 209 9.57 2.57 -3.24
N PHE A 210 10.84 2.55 -3.67
CA PHE A 210 12.02 2.62 -2.80
C PHE A 210 12.66 4.02 -2.85
N ALA A 211 13.15 4.48 -1.69
CA ALA A 211 13.82 5.78 -1.57
C ALA A 211 15.22 5.79 -2.21
N ALA A 212 15.86 4.62 -2.29
CA ALA A 212 17.19 4.42 -2.85
C ALA A 212 17.16 3.44 -4.06
N PRO A 213 18.22 3.40 -4.88
CA PRO A 213 18.38 2.39 -5.93
C PRO A 213 18.34 0.97 -5.36
N ILE A 214 17.67 0.05 -6.06
CA ILE A 214 17.63 -1.36 -5.70
C ILE A 214 18.23 -2.24 -6.80
N LYS A 215 18.90 -3.32 -6.40
CA LYS A 215 19.24 -4.46 -7.26
C LYS A 215 18.49 -5.70 -6.77
N ILE A 216 18.29 -6.69 -7.64
CA ILE A 216 17.56 -7.91 -7.30
C ILE A 216 18.39 -9.15 -7.59
N ILE A 217 18.56 -10.00 -6.57
CA ILE A 217 18.97 -11.40 -6.74
C ILE A 217 17.73 -12.26 -6.85
N TRP A 218 17.57 -12.90 -8.00
CA TRP A 218 16.48 -13.83 -8.25
C TRP A 218 16.83 -15.26 -7.81
N LYS A 219 15.95 -15.86 -7.02
CA LYS A 219 15.98 -17.28 -6.65
C LYS A 219 14.70 -17.94 -7.13
N LYS A 220 14.82 -19.12 -7.74
CA LYS A 220 13.65 -19.93 -8.09
C LYS A 220 12.99 -20.44 -6.81
N SER A 221 11.71 -20.16 -6.62
CA SER A 221 10.93 -20.66 -5.50
C SER A 221 10.74 -22.17 -5.61
N LYS A 222 10.90 -22.85 -4.46
CA LYS A 222 10.47 -24.24 -4.28
C LYS A 222 9.02 -24.34 -3.76
N ASN A 223 8.42 -23.22 -3.37
CA ASN A 223 7.05 -23.15 -2.88
C ASN A 223 6.08 -23.05 -4.07
N GLU A 224 5.36 -24.13 -4.34
CA GLU A 224 4.35 -24.22 -5.41
C GLU A 224 3.14 -23.30 -5.16
N ARG A 225 2.90 -22.88 -3.91
CA ARG A 225 1.82 -21.94 -3.57
C ARG A 225 2.19 -20.47 -3.85
N LEU A 226 3.44 -20.18 -4.18
CA LEU A 226 3.87 -18.81 -4.49
C LEU A 226 3.34 -18.42 -5.88
N ALA A 227 2.26 -17.65 -5.90
CA ALA A 227 1.65 -17.19 -7.16
C ALA A 227 2.49 -16.13 -7.89
N THR A 228 3.33 -15.37 -7.17
CA THR A 228 4.16 -14.30 -7.75
C THR A 228 5.58 -14.37 -7.21
N PHE A 229 5.94 -13.50 -6.27
CA PHE A 229 7.26 -13.40 -5.69
C PHE A 229 7.20 -13.03 -4.20
N HIS A 230 8.31 -13.26 -3.51
CA HIS A 230 8.52 -12.99 -2.09
C HIS A 230 9.94 -12.46 -1.91
N VAL A 231 10.09 -11.24 -1.38
CA VAL A 231 11.36 -10.67 -0.95
C VAL A 231 11.75 -11.32 0.39
N VAL A 232 12.69 -12.25 0.35
CA VAL A 232 13.05 -13.09 1.50
C VAL A 232 14.17 -12.50 2.34
N ASP A 233 14.99 -11.62 1.77
CA ASP A 233 16.15 -11.03 2.44
C ASP A 233 16.63 -9.76 1.71
N PHE A 234 17.56 -9.03 2.31
CA PHE A 234 18.22 -7.88 1.70
C PHE A 234 19.66 -7.70 2.20
N LYS A 235 20.47 -6.94 1.47
CA LYS A 235 21.77 -6.44 1.92
C LYS A 235 21.98 -5.02 1.43
N PHE A 236 22.61 -4.17 2.23
CA PHE A 236 23.06 -2.88 1.74
C PHE A 236 24.26 -3.06 0.82
N GLU A 237 24.36 -2.23 -0.22
CA GLU A 237 25.58 -2.13 -1.00
C GLU A 237 26.63 -1.35 -0.19
N GLU A 238 27.90 -1.77 -0.31
CA GLU A 238 29.06 -1.08 0.25
C GLU A 238 29.36 0.20 -0.53
#